data_AF-A0A5B6WW11-F1
#
_entry.id   AF-A0A5B6WW11-F1
#
_cell.length_a   1.000
_cell.length_b   1.000
_cell.length_c   1.000
_cell.angle_alpha   90.00
_cell.angle_beta   90.00
_cell.angle_gamma   90.00
#
_symmetry.space_group_name_H-M   'P 1'
#
loop_
_entity.id
_entity.type
_entity.pdbx_description
1 polymer ?
#
loop_
_entity_poly.entity_id
_entity_poly.type
_entity_poly.pdbx_seq_one_letter_code
_entity_poly.pdbx_strand_id
1 'polypeptide(L)'
;MILSGCDPIRKVLRHRVVRLSRRKTVRRSGRLLQDPRRMRRMLPNAVRFVTKVTYIFVFLTVSVISTINDSQVCSRTCVAVKCHTVAIRYGKYCGVGWSGCPGEKPCDDLDACCKIHDECVDNKGLIDVKCHEYFKVCITKVQLSGKVGFSRKCPINMVVPAMIKGIDMAILLSQLGSTKYDG
;
A
#
# COMPACT_ATOMS: atom_id res chain seq x y z
N MET A 1 11.10 -49.04 25.32
CA MET A 1 10.34 -48.04 26.09
C MET A 1 9.50 -47.22 25.11
N ILE A 2 8.30 -46.87 25.56
CA ILE A 2 7.06 -46.76 24.79
C ILE A 2 6.93 -45.44 24.00
N LEU A 3 6.33 -45.55 22.81
CA LEU A 3 5.82 -44.52 21.90
C LEU A 3 4.64 -43.74 22.50
N SER A 4 4.46 -42.46 22.17
CA SER A 4 3.16 -41.74 22.05
C SER A 4 3.46 -40.30 21.57
N GLY A 5 2.91 -39.73 20.50
CA GLY A 5 1.63 -39.96 19.83
C GLY A 5 0.60 -38.96 20.37
N CYS A 6 0.35 -37.86 19.66
CA CYS A 6 -0.77 -36.97 19.93
C CYS A 6 -1.52 -36.70 18.63
N ASP A 7 -2.63 -37.41 18.46
CA ASP A 7 -3.73 -37.04 17.57
C ASP A 7 -5.03 -37.67 18.14
N PRO A 8 -6.23 -37.31 17.65
CA PRO A 8 -7.27 -36.60 18.39
C PRO A 8 -8.44 -37.51 18.81
N ILE A 9 -9.48 -37.00 19.51
CA ILE A 9 -10.93 -37.41 19.41
C ILE A 9 -11.83 -36.76 20.51
N ARG A 10 -12.76 -35.91 20.05
CA ARG A 10 -14.26 -36.01 20.13
C ARG A 10 -15.02 -36.10 21.47
N LYS A 11 -16.06 -35.25 21.61
CA LYS A 11 -17.50 -35.55 21.89
C LYS A 11 -18.26 -34.22 22.05
N VAL A 12 -19.16 -33.81 21.15
CA VAL A 12 -20.57 -34.21 20.98
C VAL A 12 -21.41 -34.16 22.26
N LEU A 13 -22.32 -33.19 22.34
CA LEU A 13 -23.66 -33.40 22.89
C LEU A 13 -24.69 -32.43 22.26
N ARG A 14 -25.68 -33.06 21.62
CA ARG A 14 -26.94 -32.47 21.15
C ARG A 14 -27.90 -32.36 22.32
N HIS A 15 -28.62 -31.26 22.46
CA HIS A 15 -29.97 -31.27 23.02
C HIS A 15 -30.92 -30.38 22.20
N ARG A 16 -32.17 -30.81 22.23
CA ARG A 16 -33.25 -30.66 21.26
C ARG A 16 -34.39 -29.96 21.99
N VAL A 17 -34.88 -28.81 21.54
CA VAL A 17 -36.15 -28.26 22.06
C VAL A 17 -36.98 -27.63 20.93
N VAL A 18 -38.01 -28.40 20.55
CA VAL A 18 -39.41 -28.04 20.23
C VAL A 18 -39.71 -27.08 19.06
N ARG A 19 -40.28 -27.68 18.00
CA ARG A 19 -41.20 -27.05 17.05
C ARG A 19 -42.54 -26.74 17.75
N LEU A 20 -43.07 -25.53 17.55
CA LEU A 20 -44.49 -25.23 17.73
C LEU A 20 -45.11 -24.81 16.38
N SER A 21 -46.29 -25.36 16.12
CA SER A 21 -46.97 -25.43 14.84
C SER A 21 -48.19 -24.49 14.82
N ARG A 22 -48.36 -23.82 13.67
CA ARG A 22 -49.60 -23.34 13.01
C ARG A 22 -50.80 -22.85 13.85
N ARG A 23 -51.24 -21.63 13.51
CA ARG A 23 -52.65 -21.38 13.13
C ARG A 23 -52.73 -20.78 11.73
N LYS A 24 -53.53 -21.43 10.89
CA LYS A 24 -54.01 -20.94 9.60
C LYS A 24 -55.32 -20.19 9.83
N THR A 25 -55.51 -19.07 9.14
CA THR A 25 -56.84 -18.65 8.69
C THR A 25 -56.74 -18.36 7.20
N VAL A 26 -57.43 -19.22 6.45
CA VAL A 26 -57.64 -19.14 5.01
C VAL A 26 -58.76 -18.13 4.77
N ARG A 27 -58.57 -17.22 3.80
CA ARG A 27 -59.67 -16.81 2.92
C ARG A 27 -59.14 -16.58 1.50
N ARG A 28 -59.69 -17.35 0.57
CA ARG A 28 -59.44 -17.40 -0.88
C ARG A 28 -60.17 -16.26 -1.61
N SER A 29 -59.72 -16.07 -2.85
CA SER A 29 -60.35 -15.43 -4.03
C SER A 29 -59.82 -14.04 -4.33
N GLY A 30 -59.26 -13.75 -5.51
CA GLY A 30 -59.13 -14.54 -6.73
C GLY A 30 -58.21 -13.83 -7.70
N ARG A 31 -57.75 -14.59 -8.71
CA ARG A 31 -57.05 -14.12 -9.91
C ARG A 31 -57.71 -12.87 -10.49
N LEU A 32 -56.92 -11.83 -10.79
CA LEU A 32 -57.03 -11.19 -12.10
C LEU A 32 -55.65 -10.71 -12.55
N LEU A 33 -55.29 -11.22 -13.72
CA LEU A 33 -54.07 -10.97 -14.45
C LEU A 33 -53.87 -9.48 -14.76
N GLN A 34 -52.58 -9.10 -14.79
CA GLN A 34 -51.95 -8.16 -15.72
C GLN A 34 -52.80 -6.97 -16.23
N ASP A 35 -52.51 -5.77 -15.72
CA ASP A 35 -52.61 -4.55 -16.55
C ASP A 35 -51.42 -3.60 -16.26
N PRO A 36 -50.44 -3.47 -17.18
CA PRO A 36 -49.29 -2.58 -17.02
C PRO A 36 -49.58 -1.09 -17.28
N ARG A 37 -50.85 -0.67 -17.43
CA ARG A 37 -51.21 0.71 -17.81
C ARG A 37 -51.76 1.60 -16.69
N ARG A 38 -51.39 1.35 -15.43
CA ARG A 38 -51.83 2.22 -14.31
C ARG A 38 -50.74 2.62 -13.31
N MET A 39 -49.47 2.68 -13.73
CA MET A 39 -48.36 3.18 -12.90
C MET A 39 -47.73 4.47 -13.46
N ARG A 40 -48.56 5.39 -13.99
CA ARG A 40 -48.06 6.64 -14.59
C ARG A 40 -48.81 7.91 -14.19
N ARG A 41 -49.55 7.89 -13.09
CA ARG A 41 -50.20 9.09 -12.56
C ARG A 41 -49.95 9.19 -11.05
N MET A 42 -49.36 10.32 -10.67
CA MET A 42 -49.03 10.78 -9.31
C MET A 42 -47.69 10.30 -8.73
N LEU A 43 -46.59 10.72 -9.37
CA LEU A 43 -45.36 10.97 -8.62
C LEU A 43 -45.38 12.47 -8.25
N PRO A 44 -45.62 12.85 -6.98
CA PRO A 44 -45.67 14.26 -6.60
C PRO A 44 -44.32 14.91 -6.91
N ASN A 45 -44.32 16.19 -7.30
CA ASN A 45 -43.11 16.93 -7.63
C ASN A 45 -42.05 16.85 -6.51
N ALA A 46 -42.49 16.72 -5.26
CA ALA A 46 -41.65 16.45 -4.09
C ALA A 46 -40.82 15.16 -4.21
N VAL A 47 -41.38 14.05 -4.71
CA VAL A 47 -40.65 12.76 -4.84
C VAL A 47 -39.63 12.82 -5.98
N ARG A 48 -39.94 13.52 -7.08
CA ARG A 48 -38.96 13.78 -8.17
C ARG A 48 -37.84 14.74 -7.75
N PHE A 49 -38.15 15.66 -6.84
CA PHE A 49 -37.17 16.60 -6.29
C PHE A 49 -36.27 15.89 -5.30
N VAL A 50 -36.83 15.10 -4.37
CA VAL A 50 -36.07 14.30 -3.41
C VAL A 50 -35.14 13.32 -4.11
N THR A 51 -35.59 12.60 -5.15
CA THR A 51 -34.71 11.67 -5.89
C THR A 51 -33.58 12.37 -6.65
N LYS A 52 -33.82 13.57 -7.17
CA LYS A 52 -32.77 14.38 -7.80
C LYS A 52 -31.79 14.94 -6.77
N VAL A 53 -32.27 15.44 -5.64
CA VAL A 53 -31.43 15.99 -4.57
C VAL A 53 -30.57 14.90 -3.95
N THR A 54 -31.12 13.71 -3.69
CA THR A 54 -30.33 12.59 -3.18
C THR A 54 -29.34 12.09 -4.21
N TYR A 55 -29.71 12.00 -5.50
CA TYR A 55 -28.77 11.64 -6.56
C TYR A 55 -27.62 12.64 -6.68
N ILE A 56 -27.92 13.95 -6.67
CA ILE A 56 -26.91 15.02 -6.71
C ILE A 56 -26.01 14.96 -5.47
N PHE A 57 -26.58 14.79 -4.28
CA PHE A 57 -25.81 14.69 -3.04
C PHE A 57 -24.91 13.45 -3.02
N VAL A 58 -25.42 12.29 -3.45
CA VAL A 58 -24.64 11.06 -3.59
C VAL A 58 -23.53 11.23 -4.64
N PHE A 59 -23.82 11.82 -5.80
CA PHE A 59 -22.82 12.08 -6.84
C PHE A 59 -21.72 13.05 -6.36
N LEU A 60 -22.11 14.12 -5.64
CA LEU A 60 -21.17 15.07 -5.03
C LEU A 60 -20.32 14.39 -3.94
N THR A 61 -20.89 13.53 -3.11
CA THR A 61 -20.11 12.78 -2.11
C THR A 61 -19.15 11.78 -2.75
N VAL A 62 -19.51 11.16 -3.88
CA VAL A 62 -18.65 10.23 -4.62
C VAL A 62 -17.49 10.98 -5.29
N SER A 63 -17.72 12.17 -5.86
CA SER A 63 -16.66 12.98 -6.48
C SER A 63 -15.63 13.50 -5.47
N VAL A 64 -16.02 13.73 -4.21
CA VAL A 64 -15.10 14.18 -3.15
C VAL A 64 -14.17 13.06 -2.67
N ILE A 65 -14.54 11.77 -2.84
CA ILE A 65 -13.71 10.63 -2.42
C ILE A 65 -12.57 10.33 -3.43
N SER A 66 -12.63 10.88 -4.66
CA SER A 66 -11.65 10.58 -5.70
C SER A 66 -10.31 11.34 -5.59
N THR A 67 -10.08 12.11 -4.52
CA THR A 67 -8.80 12.81 -4.29
C THR A 67 -8.03 12.27 -3.09
N ILE A 68 -8.16 10.98 -2.78
CA ILE A 68 -7.08 10.28 -2.07
C ILE A 68 -5.94 10.16 -3.09
N ASN A 69 -5.21 11.27 -3.29
CA ASN A 69 -3.85 11.16 -3.77
C ASN A 69 -3.20 10.12 -2.88
N ASP A 70 -2.56 9.13 -3.49
CA ASP A 70 -1.54 8.34 -2.84
C ASP A 70 -0.54 9.34 -2.27
N SER A 71 -0.80 9.80 -1.04
CA SER A 71 0.02 10.79 -0.36
C SER A 71 1.22 10.05 0.19
N GLN A 72 1.95 9.40 -0.71
CA GLN A 72 3.29 8.96 -0.46
C GLN A 72 4.01 10.21 0.02
N VAL A 73 4.34 10.21 1.31
CA VAL A 73 4.92 11.36 2.00
C VAL A 73 6.30 11.57 1.39
N CYS A 74 6.36 12.45 0.40
CA CYS A 74 7.56 12.77 -0.34
C CYS A 74 8.26 13.99 0.28
N SER A 75 9.58 14.04 0.16
CA SER A 75 10.39 15.13 0.71
C SER A 75 10.56 16.28 -0.28
N ARG A 76 10.37 17.51 0.22
CA ARG A 76 10.78 18.75 -0.46
C ARG A 76 12.01 19.40 0.17
N THR A 77 12.55 18.83 1.25
CA THR A 77 13.62 19.44 2.04
C THR A 77 14.78 18.47 2.25
N CYS A 78 15.99 19.00 2.35
CA CYS A 78 17.18 18.21 2.59
C CYS A 78 17.27 17.84 4.09
N VAL A 79 17.12 16.56 4.42
CA VAL A 79 17.20 16.06 5.80
C VAL A 79 18.47 15.25 6.04
N ALA A 80 18.98 15.27 7.26
CA ALA A 80 20.18 14.54 7.66
C ALA A 80 19.99 13.96 9.07
N VAL A 81 19.39 12.76 9.13
CA VAL A 81 19.06 12.08 10.40
C VAL A 81 19.43 10.60 10.33
N LYS A 82 19.75 10.01 11.49
CA LYS A 82 20.10 8.59 11.63
C LYS A 82 21.26 8.13 10.71
N CYS A 83 22.29 8.99 10.56
CA CYS A 83 23.38 8.86 9.58
C CYS A 83 24.16 7.52 9.61
N HIS A 84 24.21 6.83 10.76
CA HIS A 84 25.03 5.64 10.98
C HIS A 84 24.21 4.33 10.95
N THR A 85 22.93 4.40 10.60
CA THR A 85 22.03 3.24 10.59
C THR A 85 21.44 3.03 9.21
N VAL A 86 20.92 1.83 8.94
CA VAL A 86 20.17 1.53 7.70
C VAL A 86 18.86 2.31 7.59
N ALA A 87 18.33 2.84 8.72
CA ALA A 87 17.16 3.72 8.76
C ALA A 87 17.51 5.20 8.51
N ILE A 88 18.58 5.46 7.77
CA ILE A 88 19.04 6.81 7.40
C ILE A 88 17.97 7.56 6.60
N ARG A 89 17.87 8.86 6.83
CA ARG A 89 17.28 9.80 5.86
C ARG A 89 18.30 10.87 5.55
N TYR A 90 18.78 10.85 4.30
CA TYR A 90 19.79 11.76 3.79
C TYR A 90 19.28 12.44 2.52
N GLY A 91 19.37 13.76 2.47
CA GLY A 91 18.88 14.54 1.34
C GLY A 91 17.36 14.41 1.21
N LYS A 92 16.86 14.31 -0.01
CA LYS A 92 15.43 14.10 -0.31
C LYS A 92 15.12 12.65 -0.67
N TYR A 93 16.09 11.89 -1.15
CA TYR A 93 15.88 10.60 -1.81
C TYR A 93 16.53 9.42 -1.09
N CYS A 94 17.51 9.62 -0.21
CA CYS A 94 18.16 8.48 0.42
C CYS A 94 17.41 8.02 1.68
N GLY A 95 16.73 6.88 1.59
CA GLY A 95 16.22 6.15 2.75
C GLY A 95 15.15 5.12 2.39
N VAL A 96 15.01 4.08 3.20
CA VAL A 96 13.97 3.06 2.96
C VAL A 96 12.58 3.70 3.09
N GLY A 97 11.78 3.64 2.03
CA GLY A 97 10.45 4.25 1.98
C GLY A 97 10.47 5.78 2.11
N TRP A 98 11.59 6.42 1.72
CA TRP A 98 11.77 7.86 1.78
C TRP A 98 12.27 8.35 0.42
N SER A 99 11.47 9.17 -0.26
CA SER A 99 11.84 9.72 -1.57
C SER A 99 11.44 11.18 -1.70
N GLY A 100 12.00 11.87 -2.70
CA GLY A 100 11.73 13.27 -2.99
C GLY A 100 10.46 13.45 -3.82
N CYS A 101 9.81 14.60 -3.70
CA CYS A 101 8.62 14.89 -4.49
C CYS A 101 8.92 15.02 -6.00
N PRO A 102 7.93 14.82 -6.87
CA PRO A 102 8.09 15.03 -8.31
C PRO A 102 8.65 16.43 -8.61
N GLY A 103 9.66 16.49 -9.47
CA GLY A 103 10.34 17.74 -9.86
C GLY A 103 11.40 18.24 -8.88
N GLU A 104 11.54 17.66 -7.69
CA GLU A 104 12.59 18.06 -6.75
C GLU A 104 13.99 17.71 -7.30
N LYS A 105 14.93 18.62 -7.04
CA LYS A 105 16.36 18.40 -7.32
C LYS A 105 17.02 17.73 -6.10
N PRO A 106 17.97 16.81 -6.32
CA PRO A 106 18.79 16.24 -5.25
C PRO A 106 19.57 17.33 -4.50
N CYS A 107 19.88 17.06 -3.23
CA CYS A 107 20.63 17.98 -2.37
C CYS A 107 22.14 17.98 -2.67
N ASP A 108 22.70 16.87 -3.16
CA ASP A 108 24.08 16.72 -3.64
C ASP A 108 24.21 15.47 -4.54
N ASP A 109 25.44 15.12 -4.92
CA ASP A 109 25.71 13.96 -5.78
C ASP A 109 25.34 12.61 -5.13
N LEU A 110 25.41 12.51 -3.79
CA LEU A 110 25.01 11.30 -3.09
C LEU A 110 23.49 11.13 -3.15
N ASP A 111 22.75 12.21 -2.88
CA ASP A 111 21.30 12.24 -3.01
C ASP A 111 20.85 12.02 -4.46
N ALA A 112 21.66 12.43 -5.45
CA ALA A 112 21.40 12.15 -6.86
C ALA A 112 21.48 10.65 -7.18
N CYS A 113 22.45 9.93 -6.61
CA CYS A 113 22.49 8.47 -6.71
C CYS A 113 21.22 7.82 -6.14
N CYS A 114 20.71 8.33 -5.03
CA CYS A 114 19.48 7.82 -4.41
C CYS A 114 18.25 8.09 -5.27
N LYS A 115 18.14 9.29 -5.86
CA LYS A 115 17.07 9.59 -6.81
C LYS A 115 17.05 8.60 -7.99
N ILE A 116 18.22 8.32 -8.57
CA ILE A 116 18.34 7.34 -9.66
C ILE A 116 17.96 5.93 -9.20
N HIS A 117 18.33 5.56 -7.96
CA HIS A 117 17.97 4.27 -7.39
C HIS A 117 16.46 4.14 -7.16
N ASP A 118 15.82 5.15 -6.57
CA ASP A 118 14.37 5.22 -6.38
C ASP A 118 13.63 5.09 -7.72
N GLU A 119 14.02 5.87 -8.73
CA GLU A 119 13.45 5.79 -10.07
C GLU A 119 13.68 4.41 -10.70
N CYS A 120 14.83 3.77 -10.45
CA CYS A 120 15.11 2.44 -10.97
C CYS A 120 14.19 1.38 -10.34
N VAL A 121 14.03 1.38 -9.02
CA VAL A 121 13.21 0.38 -8.32
C VAL A 121 11.71 0.62 -8.47
N ASP A 122 11.28 1.86 -8.70
CA ASP A 122 9.90 2.18 -9.08
C ASP A 122 9.57 1.54 -10.45
N ASN A 123 10.50 1.63 -11.40
CA ASN A 123 10.31 1.09 -12.75
C ASN A 123 10.51 -0.43 -12.85
N LYS A 124 11.49 -1.00 -12.13
CA LYS A 124 11.90 -2.41 -12.29
C LYS A 124 11.48 -3.32 -11.14
N GLY A 125 11.05 -2.75 -10.02
CA GLY A 125 10.69 -3.46 -8.81
C GLY A 125 11.73 -3.33 -7.70
N LEU A 126 11.23 -3.35 -6.45
CA LEU A 126 12.01 -3.13 -5.22
C LEU A 126 13.14 -4.13 -4.97
N ILE A 127 13.09 -5.31 -5.60
CA ILE A 127 14.07 -6.38 -5.44
C ILE A 127 15.01 -6.53 -6.65
N ASP A 128 14.98 -5.60 -7.61
CA ASP A 128 15.86 -5.68 -8.78
C ASP A 128 17.34 -5.51 -8.37
N VAL A 129 18.11 -6.59 -8.52
CA VAL A 129 19.53 -6.63 -8.13
C VAL A 129 20.37 -5.63 -8.94
N LYS A 130 20.02 -5.36 -10.21
CA LYS A 130 20.79 -4.42 -11.04
C LYS A 130 20.64 -2.99 -10.53
N CYS A 131 19.45 -2.60 -10.06
CA CYS A 131 19.27 -1.30 -9.41
C CYS A 131 20.16 -1.16 -8.17
N HIS A 132 20.23 -2.19 -7.34
CA HIS A 132 21.05 -2.21 -6.13
C HIS A 132 22.56 -2.17 -6.41
N GLU A 133 23.04 -2.97 -7.36
CA GLU A 133 24.45 -2.97 -7.78
C GLU A 133 24.88 -1.62 -8.38
N TYR A 134 24.04 -1.05 -9.26
CA TYR A 134 24.31 0.26 -9.83
C TYR A 134 24.39 1.34 -8.76
N PHE A 135 23.47 1.31 -7.79
CA PHE A 135 23.47 2.25 -6.68
C PHE A 135 24.77 2.16 -5.85
N LYS A 136 25.25 0.95 -5.53
CA LYS A 136 26.55 0.74 -4.85
C LYS A 136 27.70 1.38 -5.63
N VAL A 137 27.77 1.19 -6.94
CA VAL A 137 28.80 1.80 -7.79
C VAL A 137 28.71 3.33 -7.76
N CYS A 138 27.50 3.88 -7.86
CA CYS A 138 27.26 5.33 -7.84
C CYS A 138 27.76 5.97 -6.54
N ILE A 139 27.30 5.48 -5.37
CA ILE A 139 27.66 6.06 -4.08
C ILE A 139 29.14 5.87 -3.73
N THR A 140 29.77 4.79 -4.20
CA THR A 140 31.21 4.57 -4.03
C THR A 140 32.03 5.61 -4.80
N LYS A 141 31.63 5.94 -6.04
CA LYS A 141 32.28 7.02 -6.81
C LYS A 141 32.14 8.38 -6.10
N VAL A 142 30.97 8.66 -5.55
CA VAL A 142 30.75 9.89 -4.77
C VAL A 142 31.64 9.91 -3.53
N GLN A 143 31.76 8.80 -2.80
CA GLN A 143 32.64 8.70 -1.63
C GLN A 143 34.11 8.96 -1.99
N LEU A 144 34.58 8.40 -3.11
CA LEU A 144 35.95 8.58 -3.59
C LEU A 144 36.24 10.02 -4.07
N SER A 145 35.21 10.80 -4.41
CA SER A 145 35.38 12.20 -4.80
C SER A 145 35.86 13.12 -3.67
N GLY A 146 35.81 12.65 -2.40
CA GLY A 146 36.25 13.41 -1.24
C GLY A 146 35.32 14.58 -0.87
N LYS A 147 34.16 14.73 -1.52
CA LYS A 147 33.18 15.76 -1.18
C LYS A 147 32.59 15.51 0.21
N VAL A 148 32.34 16.59 0.95
CA VAL A 148 31.72 16.52 2.29
C VAL A 148 30.22 16.21 2.23
N GLY A 149 29.58 16.52 1.09
CA GLY A 149 28.13 16.48 0.92
C GLY A 149 27.46 17.77 1.38
N PHE A 150 26.13 17.84 1.29
CA PHE A 150 25.37 19.04 1.69
C PHE A 150 25.32 19.24 3.21
N SER A 151 25.56 18.20 4.02
CA SER A 151 25.43 18.23 5.47
C SER A 151 26.70 17.83 6.19
N ARG A 152 27.18 18.70 7.09
CA ARG A 152 28.31 18.38 7.98
C ARG A 152 27.95 17.39 9.10
N LYS A 153 26.65 17.24 9.41
CA LYS A 153 26.16 16.33 10.46
C LYS A 153 26.21 14.87 10.03
N CYS A 154 26.00 14.62 8.74
CA CYS A 154 26.05 13.30 8.14
C CYS A 154 27.06 13.33 6.98
N PRO A 155 28.38 13.32 7.24
CA PRO A 155 29.36 13.37 6.17
C PRO A 155 29.30 12.11 5.29
N ILE A 156 29.65 12.24 4.00
CA ILE A 156 29.57 11.15 3.00
C ILE A 156 30.25 9.86 3.47
N ASN A 157 31.43 9.97 4.10
CA ASN A 157 32.18 8.82 4.62
C ASN A 157 31.47 8.04 5.75
N MET A 158 30.50 8.65 6.43
CA MET A 158 29.69 8.00 7.46
C MET A 158 28.44 7.34 6.86
N VAL A 159 27.78 8.03 5.92
CA VAL A 159 26.50 7.59 5.38
C VAL A 159 26.63 6.50 4.32
N VAL A 160 27.66 6.56 3.47
CA VAL A 160 27.84 5.59 2.38
C VAL A 160 28.04 4.17 2.92
N PRO A 161 28.86 3.91 3.96
CA PRO A 161 28.95 2.57 4.55
C PRO A 161 27.62 2.04 5.12
N ALA A 162 26.78 2.91 5.69
CA ALA A 162 25.46 2.51 6.20
C ALA A 162 24.50 2.16 5.05
N MET A 163 24.54 2.93 3.95
CA MET A 163 23.76 2.65 2.74
C MET A 163 24.19 1.35 2.07
N ILE A 164 25.50 1.10 1.93
CA ILE A 164 26.02 -0.16 1.36
C ILE A 164 25.52 -1.37 2.16
N LYS A 165 25.58 -1.30 3.51
CA LYS A 165 25.05 -2.37 4.38
C LYS A 165 23.56 -2.63 4.13
N GLY A 166 22.75 -1.58 4.01
CA GLY A 166 21.32 -1.73 3.71
C GLY A 166 21.07 -2.39 2.37
N ILE A 167 21.87 -2.05 1.36
CA ILE A 167 21.73 -2.56 0.00
C ILE A 167 22.24 -4.00 -0.13
N ASP A 168 23.31 -4.37 0.57
CA ASP A 168 23.79 -5.76 0.62
C ASP A 168 22.73 -6.68 1.23
N MET A 169 21.99 -6.21 2.24
CA MET A 169 20.83 -6.94 2.77
C MET A 169 19.68 -7.02 1.76
N ALA A 170 19.41 -5.95 1.00
CA ALA A 170 18.40 -5.98 -0.05
C ALA A 170 18.72 -7.00 -1.15
N ILE A 171 19.97 -7.04 -1.64
CA ILE A 171 20.42 -8.02 -2.65
C ILE A 171 20.27 -9.45 -2.13
N LEU A 172 20.67 -9.71 -0.88
CA LEU A 172 20.50 -11.02 -0.26
C LEU A 172 19.03 -11.45 -0.24
N LEU A 173 18.13 -10.52 0.12
CA LEU A 173 16.68 -10.78 0.12
C LEU A 173 16.15 -11.02 -1.29
N SER A 174 16.60 -10.26 -2.30
CA SER A 174 16.24 -10.48 -3.70
C SER A 174 16.56 -11.91 -4.14
N GLN A 175 17.75 -12.40 -3.83
CA GLN A 175 18.19 -13.75 -4.19
C GLN A 175 17.37 -14.84 -3.50
N LEU A 176 17.06 -14.69 -2.21
CA LEU A 176 16.19 -15.62 -1.49
C LEU A 176 14.75 -15.60 -2.02
N GLY A 177 14.24 -14.44 -2.43
CA GLY A 177 12.90 -14.30 -3.02
C GLY A 177 12.77 -14.99 -4.38
N SER A 178 13.79 -14.89 -5.23
CA SER A 178 13.80 -15.52 -6.56
C SER A 178 13.75 -17.05 -6.50
N THR A 179 14.35 -17.68 -5.49
CA THR A 179 14.32 -19.15 -5.33
C THR A 179 12.93 -19.76 -5.08
N LYS A 180 11.90 -18.96 -4.82
CA LYS A 180 10.52 -19.44 -4.62
C LYS A 180 9.64 -19.45 -5.87
N TYR A 181 10.11 -18.90 -7.00
CA TYR A 181 9.36 -18.87 -8.27
C TYR A 181 9.81 -19.92 -9.30
N ASP A 182 10.84 -20.70 -8.98
CA ASP A 182 11.37 -21.78 -9.83
C ASP A 182 11.11 -23.20 -9.25
N GLY A 183 10.04 -23.36 -8.47
CA GLY A 183 9.65 -24.63 -7.82
C GLY A 183 8.28 -25.13 -8.22
#